data_AF-A0A7W3VK95-F1
#
_entry.id   AF-A0A7W3VK95-F1
#
_cell.length_a   1.000
_cell.length_b   1.000
_cell.length_c   1.000
_cell.angle_alpha   90.00
_cell.angle_beta   90.00
_cell.angle_gamma   90.00
#
_symmetry.space_group_name_H-M   'P 1'
#
loop_
_entity.id
_entity.type
_entity.pdbx_description
1 polymer ?
#
loop_
_entity_poly.entity_id
_entity_poly.type
_entity_poly.pdbx_seq_one_letter_code
_entity_poly.pdbx_strand_id
1 'polypeptide(L)'
;QKLIRGAKTDNYIYLQLADCYYNIFNTVEAAKYYGKALEKDPSLDSELYYRYAQMLKASGRYDSSNAAMKKFAERNPEDQRAIAFLREPDYIPRLRAQEELFTFEESGINDRQGNDFGAFLTTGDTLYFASTRAGNNSKKKYGWDNQGYLDIYQAKYKNADDPLYDVEPVSELNTKYHDGPATVTGDGQTMYFATESFRAGKFT
;
A
#
# COMPACT_ATOMS: atom_id res chain seq x y z
N GLN A 1 17.07 -20.37 -9.10
CA GLN A 1 17.45 -20.34 -10.53
C GLN A 1 18.67 -19.41 -10.66
N LYS A 2 19.89 -19.95 -10.83
CA LYS A 2 21.11 -19.14 -10.99
C LYS A 2 21.24 -18.74 -12.46
N LEU A 3 21.13 -17.44 -12.75
CA LEU A 3 21.46 -16.89 -14.07
C LEU A 3 22.97 -16.98 -14.30
N ILE A 4 23.38 -17.98 -15.07
CA ILE A 4 24.71 -18.06 -15.68
C ILE A 4 24.49 -17.94 -17.19
N ARG A 5 24.82 -16.76 -17.76
CA ARG A 5 25.32 -16.50 -19.13
C ARG A 5 24.89 -15.10 -19.61
N GLY A 6 25.79 -14.13 -19.43
CA GLY A 6 25.69 -12.78 -19.97
C GLY A 6 26.76 -11.90 -19.34
N ALA A 7 27.38 -11.01 -20.13
CA ALA A 7 28.28 -9.99 -19.58
C ALA A 7 27.45 -9.08 -18.66
N LYS A 8 27.82 -9.01 -17.38
CA LYS A 8 27.18 -8.13 -16.40
C LYS A 8 27.63 -6.70 -16.65
N THR A 9 27.03 -6.04 -17.62
CA THR A 9 27.23 -4.60 -17.83
C THR A 9 26.52 -3.82 -16.73
N ASP A 10 26.93 -2.57 -16.50
CA ASP A 10 26.19 -1.69 -15.60
C ASP A 10 24.71 -1.62 -15.95
N ASN A 11 24.37 -1.64 -17.25
CA ASN A 11 23.00 -1.55 -17.72
C ASN A 11 22.19 -2.81 -17.35
N TYR A 12 22.78 -4.00 -17.49
CA TYR A 12 22.16 -5.23 -17.02
C TYR A 12 21.87 -5.17 -15.51
N ILE A 13 22.82 -4.67 -14.71
CA ILE A 13 22.63 -4.54 -13.25
C ILE A 13 21.48 -3.57 -12.94
N TYR A 14 21.38 -2.44 -13.65
CA TYR A 14 20.26 -1.49 -13.48
C TYR A 14 18.91 -2.12 -13.81
N LEU A 15 18.81 -2.89 -14.90
CA LEU A 15 17.57 -3.58 -15.25
C LEU A 15 17.15 -4.59 -14.16
N GLN A 16 18.09 -5.39 -13.66
CA GLN A 16 17.79 -6.36 -12.59
C GLN A 16 17.36 -5.68 -11.29
N LEU A 17 18.04 -4.60 -10.90
CA LEU A 17 17.64 -3.83 -9.70
C LEU A 17 16.27 -3.18 -9.90
N ALA A 18 16.01 -2.59 -11.06
CA ALA A 18 14.73 -1.97 -11.36
C ALA A 18 13.58 -2.98 -11.29
N ASP A 19 13.74 -4.16 -11.89
CA ASP A 19 12.73 -5.22 -11.84
C ASP A 19 12.55 -5.79 -10.43
N CYS A 20 13.62 -5.97 -9.66
CA CYS A 20 13.52 -6.37 -8.26
C CYS A 20 12.68 -5.38 -7.46
N TYR A 21 13.00 -4.07 -7.54
CA TYR A 21 12.26 -3.04 -6.84
C TYR A 21 10.83 -2.87 -7.34
N TYR A 22 10.60 -3.01 -8.65
CA TYR A 22 9.28 -3.01 -9.26
C TYR A 22 8.40 -4.12 -8.67
N ASN A 23 8.93 -5.34 -8.57
CA ASN A 23 8.20 -6.51 -8.08
C ASN A 23 7.88 -6.45 -6.57
N ILE A 24 8.64 -5.70 -5.78
CA ILE A 24 8.32 -5.43 -4.36
C ILE A 24 7.65 -4.07 -4.15
N PHE A 25 7.20 -3.44 -5.24
CA PHE A 25 6.53 -2.14 -5.26
C PHE A 25 7.32 -1.01 -4.55
N ASN A 26 8.65 -1.08 -4.55
CA ASN A 26 9.51 0.03 -4.13
C ASN A 26 9.64 1.03 -5.29
N THR A 27 8.62 1.86 -5.45
CA THR A 27 8.42 2.73 -6.62
C THR A 27 9.55 3.74 -6.84
N VAL A 28 10.15 4.26 -5.77
CA VAL A 28 11.24 5.25 -5.84
C VAL A 28 12.51 4.62 -6.39
N GLU A 29 12.96 3.50 -5.81
CA GLU A 29 14.17 2.83 -6.28
C GLU A 29 13.96 2.18 -7.65
N ALA A 30 12.80 1.60 -7.92
CA ALA A 30 12.47 1.05 -9.24
C ALA A 30 12.61 2.12 -10.34
N ALA A 31 11.98 3.29 -10.14
CA ALA A 31 12.05 4.38 -11.10
C ALA A 31 13.48 4.90 -11.29
N LYS A 32 14.27 5.01 -10.21
CA LYS A 32 15.68 5.43 -10.27
C LYS A 32 16.50 4.50 -11.17
N TYR A 33 16.37 3.19 -11.02
CA TYR A 33 17.14 2.23 -11.82
C TYR A 33 16.62 2.10 -13.26
N TYR A 34 15.30 2.18 -13.48
CA TYR A 34 14.76 2.28 -14.84
C TYR A 34 15.29 3.53 -15.57
N GLY A 35 15.31 4.70 -14.90
CA GLY A 35 15.88 5.92 -15.45
C GLY A 35 17.34 5.76 -15.85
N LYS A 36 18.19 5.21 -14.95
CA LYS A 36 19.60 4.93 -15.25
C LYS A 36 19.79 3.97 -16.42
N ALA A 37 18.93 2.97 -16.56
CA ALA A 37 19.00 2.03 -17.67
C ALA A 37 18.67 2.73 -19.01
N LEU A 38 17.61 3.54 -19.03
CA LEU A 38 17.19 4.33 -20.20
C LEU A 38 18.17 5.45 -20.55
N GLU A 39 18.89 6.01 -19.59
CA GLU A 39 19.98 6.97 -19.83
C GLU A 39 21.16 6.31 -20.55
N LYS A 40 21.51 5.07 -20.17
CA LYS A 40 22.59 4.31 -20.83
C LYS A 40 22.17 3.81 -22.21
N ASP A 41 20.92 3.39 -22.38
CA ASP A 41 20.39 2.90 -23.64
C ASP A 41 18.92 3.33 -23.83
N PRO A 42 18.68 4.44 -24.56
CA PRO A 42 17.33 4.88 -24.89
C PRO A 42 16.58 3.98 -25.89
N SER A 43 17.27 3.00 -26.51
CA SER A 43 16.69 2.07 -27.47
C SER A 43 16.08 0.82 -26.83
N LEU A 44 16.20 0.69 -25.50
CA LEU A 44 15.58 -0.38 -24.73
C LEU A 44 14.07 -0.47 -24.98
N ASP A 45 13.54 -1.68 -24.74
CA ASP A 45 12.17 -2.04 -25.04
C ASP A 45 11.15 -1.04 -24.49
N SER A 46 10.14 -0.76 -25.30
CA SER A 46 9.04 0.13 -24.97
C SER A 46 8.35 -0.19 -23.63
N GLU A 47 8.24 -1.46 -23.24
CA GLU A 47 7.67 -1.90 -21.96
C GLU A 47 8.43 -1.30 -20.77
N LEU A 48 9.74 -1.04 -20.92
CA LEU A 48 10.55 -0.38 -19.89
C LEU A 48 10.09 1.06 -19.66
N TYR A 49 9.73 1.79 -20.72
CA TYR A 49 9.16 3.13 -20.61
C TYR A 49 7.81 3.10 -19.90
N TYR A 50 6.98 2.11 -20.18
CA TYR A 50 5.70 1.93 -19.50
C TYR A 50 5.90 1.66 -18.00
N ARG A 51 6.72 0.67 -17.64
CA ARG A 51 7.01 0.34 -16.22
C ARG A 51 7.64 1.50 -15.49
N TYR A 52 8.58 2.19 -16.12
CA TYR A 52 9.19 3.41 -15.59
C TYR A 52 8.13 4.48 -15.31
N ALA A 53 7.24 4.73 -16.27
CA ALA A 53 6.15 5.69 -16.11
C ALA A 53 5.21 5.30 -14.96
N GLN A 54 4.86 4.03 -14.80
CA GLN A 54 4.02 3.57 -13.69
C GLN A 54 4.70 3.80 -12.33
N MET A 55 6.00 3.52 -12.21
CA MET A 55 6.75 3.76 -10.96
C MET A 55 6.88 5.25 -10.66
N LEU A 56 7.08 6.09 -11.68
CA LEU A 56 7.04 7.55 -11.54
C LEU A 56 5.66 8.04 -11.06
N LYS A 57 4.58 7.52 -11.65
CA LYS A 57 3.20 7.86 -11.27
C LYS A 57 2.89 7.48 -9.83
N ALA A 58 3.23 6.25 -9.45
CA ALA A 58 2.98 5.71 -8.12
C ALA A 58 3.78 6.42 -7.01
N SER A 59 4.86 7.13 -7.38
CA SER A 59 5.65 7.97 -6.47
C SER A 59 5.34 9.47 -6.59
N GLY A 60 4.24 9.84 -7.25
CA GLY A 60 3.75 11.22 -7.35
C GLY A 60 4.49 12.09 -8.37
N ARG A 61 5.44 11.55 -9.14
CA ARG A 61 6.19 12.27 -10.18
C ARG A 61 5.45 12.26 -11.51
N TYR A 62 4.29 12.91 -11.54
CA TYR A 62 3.36 12.86 -12.68
C TYR A 62 3.93 13.42 -13.99
N ASP A 63 4.67 14.53 -13.95
CA ASP A 63 5.23 15.14 -15.17
C ASP A 63 6.25 14.22 -15.85
N SER A 64 7.17 13.65 -15.07
CA SER A 64 8.13 12.66 -15.56
C SER A 64 7.41 11.39 -16.06
N SER A 65 6.36 10.96 -15.35
CA SER A 65 5.54 9.81 -15.77
C SER A 65 4.91 10.05 -17.14
N ASN A 66 4.30 11.21 -17.33
CA ASN A 66 3.69 11.60 -18.60
C ASN A 66 4.73 11.69 -19.72
N ALA A 67 5.94 12.20 -19.45
CA ALA A 67 7.03 12.21 -20.42
C ALA A 67 7.47 10.79 -20.83
N ALA A 68 7.56 9.86 -19.88
CA ALA A 68 7.87 8.46 -20.18
C ALA A 68 6.72 7.75 -20.93
N MET A 69 5.46 8.03 -20.57
CA MET A 69 4.29 7.50 -21.30
C MET A 69 4.21 8.01 -22.73
N LYS A 70 4.58 9.27 -23.00
CA LYS A 70 4.69 9.80 -24.38
C LYS A 70 5.68 8.98 -25.20
N LYS A 71 6.88 8.72 -24.66
CA LYS A 71 7.89 7.87 -25.32
C LYS A 71 7.41 6.44 -25.55
N PHE A 72 6.64 5.88 -24.62
CA PHE A 72 5.98 4.58 -24.79
C PHE A 72 4.95 4.61 -25.92
N ALA A 73 4.06 5.62 -25.93
CA ALA A 73 3.01 5.77 -26.92
C ALA A 73 3.55 6.05 -28.34
N GLU A 74 4.64 6.81 -28.46
CA GLU A 74 5.36 7.01 -29.73
C GLU A 74 5.89 5.70 -30.32
N ARG A 75 6.29 4.74 -29.47
CA ARG A 75 6.84 3.44 -29.88
C ARG A 75 5.76 2.40 -30.15
N ASN A 76 4.65 2.44 -29.41
CA ASN A 76 3.53 1.52 -29.53
C ASN A 76 2.19 2.27 -29.65
N PRO A 77 1.92 2.96 -30.76
CA PRO A 77 0.70 3.75 -30.91
C PRO A 77 -0.59 2.90 -30.85
N GLU A 78 -0.52 1.63 -31.25
CA GLU A 78 -1.65 0.70 -31.27
C GLU A 78 -1.90 0.01 -29.91
N ASP A 79 -1.01 0.18 -28.93
CA ASP A 79 -1.20 -0.40 -27.60
C ASP A 79 -2.35 0.31 -26.87
N GLN A 80 -3.29 -0.45 -26.31
CA GLN A 80 -4.46 0.10 -25.62
C GLN A 80 -4.08 1.04 -24.46
N ARG A 81 -2.93 0.82 -23.81
CA ARG A 81 -2.39 1.68 -22.74
C ARG A 81 -1.91 3.02 -23.29
N ALA A 82 -1.33 3.03 -24.48
CA ALA A 82 -0.93 4.25 -25.19
C ALA A 82 -2.16 5.03 -25.65
N ILE A 83 -3.13 4.37 -26.27
CA ILE A 83 -4.40 4.96 -26.70
C ILE A 83 -5.14 5.59 -25.51
N ALA A 84 -5.25 4.87 -24.39
CA ALA A 84 -5.89 5.38 -23.17
C ALA A 84 -5.17 6.62 -22.61
N PHE A 85 -3.84 6.60 -22.58
CA PHE A 85 -3.04 7.75 -22.14
C PHE A 85 -3.24 8.99 -23.04
N LEU A 86 -3.22 8.79 -24.36
CA LEU A 86 -3.37 9.89 -25.33
C LEU A 86 -4.78 10.47 -25.39
N ARG A 87 -5.80 9.72 -24.96
CA ARG A 87 -7.19 10.20 -24.89
C ARG A 87 -7.40 11.25 -23.79
N GLU A 88 -6.60 11.21 -22.73
CA GLU A 88 -6.74 12.12 -21.57
C GLU A 88 -5.38 12.73 -21.16
N PRO A 89 -4.74 13.55 -22.01
CA PRO A 89 -3.43 14.12 -21.72
C PRO A 89 -3.41 15.00 -20.47
N ASP A 90 -4.55 15.63 -20.14
CA ASP A 90 -4.71 16.57 -19.03
C ASP A 90 -5.46 15.98 -17.82
N TYR A 91 -5.42 14.65 -17.64
CA TYR A 91 -6.14 14.00 -16.53
C TYR A 91 -5.71 14.52 -15.14
N ILE A 92 -4.43 14.82 -14.92
CA ILE A 92 -3.94 15.32 -13.62
C ILE A 92 -4.50 16.72 -13.32
N PRO A 93 -4.37 17.74 -14.20
CA PRO A 93 -5.06 19.02 -14.01
C PRO A 93 -6.56 18.86 -13.79
N ARG A 94 -7.23 18.00 -14.58
CA ARG A 94 -8.67 17.74 -14.45
C ARG A 94 -9.04 17.18 -13.07
N LEU A 95 -8.29 16.19 -12.59
CA LEU A 95 -8.50 15.60 -11.25
C LEU A 95 -8.25 16.61 -10.14
N ARG A 96 -7.21 17.46 -10.28
CA ARG A 96 -6.91 18.53 -9.33
C ARG A 96 -7.92 19.67 -9.32
N ALA A 97 -8.65 19.86 -10.42
CA ALA A 97 -9.69 20.87 -10.54
C ALA A 97 -11.08 20.38 -10.10
N GLN A 98 -11.20 19.12 -9.65
CA GLN A 98 -12.46 18.64 -9.10
C GLN A 98 -12.79 19.35 -7.80
N GLU A 99 -14.08 19.57 -7.57
CA GLU A 99 -14.58 20.09 -6.30
C GLU A 99 -14.23 19.14 -5.16
N GLU A 100 -13.70 19.68 -4.07
CA GLU A 100 -13.40 18.92 -2.86
C GLU A 100 -14.72 18.52 -2.18
N LEU A 101 -15.06 17.22 -2.25
CA LEU A 101 -16.30 16.70 -1.65
C LEU A 101 -16.17 16.46 -0.15
N PHE A 102 -14.95 16.29 0.34
CA PHE A 102 -14.63 16.00 1.73
C PHE A 102 -13.22 16.47 2.05
N THR A 103 -13.02 16.94 3.26
CA THR A 103 -11.70 17.11 3.86
C THR A 103 -11.36 15.85 4.66
N PHE A 104 -10.08 15.68 4.98
CA PHE A 104 -9.62 14.64 5.88
C PHE A 104 -8.62 15.24 6.85
N GLU A 105 -8.64 14.75 8.08
CA GLU A 105 -7.68 15.12 9.11
C GLU A 105 -7.13 13.85 9.74
N GLU A 106 -5.93 13.95 10.32
CA GLU A 106 -5.36 12.84 11.06
C GLU A 106 -6.18 12.59 12.32
N SER A 107 -6.49 11.33 12.60
CA SER A 107 -7.47 10.98 13.63
C SER A 107 -6.94 10.98 15.06
N GLY A 108 -5.68 11.37 15.28
CA GLY A 108 -4.99 11.40 16.57
C GLY A 108 -4.48 10.04 17.08
N ILE A 109 -4.88 8.93 16.45
CA ILE A 109 -4.69 7.58 17.00
C ILE A 109 -3.75 6.69 16.19
N ASN A 110 -3.22 7.17 15.06
CA ASN A 110 -2.32 6.37 14.22
C ASN A 110 -1.03 6.03 14.98
N ASP A 111 -0.62 4.76 14.94
CA ASP A 111 0.65 4.36 15.53
C ASP A 111 1.81 4.55 14.55
N ARG A 112 2.95 5.09 15.01
CA ARG A 112 4.11 5.36 14.15
C ARG A 112 4.90 4.11 13.77
N GLN A 113 4.73 3.01 14.50
CA GLN A 113 5.50 1.77 14.34
C GLN A 113 4.63 0.62 13.83
N GLY A 114 3.35 0.62 14.20
CA GLY A 114 2.35 -0.35 13.80
C GLY A 114 1.66 0.00 12.48
N ASN A 115 0.98 -0.99 11.92
CA ASN A 115 0.12 -0.84 10.77
C ASN A 115 -1.32 -0.99 11.24
N ASP A 116 -2.14 0.05 11.01
CA ASP A 116 -3.55 0.09 11.36
C ASP A 116 -4.40 -0.12 10.10
N PHE A 117 -5.43 -0.97 10.17
CA PHE A 117 -6.35 -1.17 9.05
C PHE A 117 -7.69 -1.75 9.47
N GLY A 118 -8.64 -1.75 8.53
CA GLY A 118 -9.97 -2.33 8.72
C GLY A 118 -10.81 -1.59 9.75
N ALA A 119 -10.62 -0.28 9.87
CA ALA A 119 -11.35 0.54 10.82
C ALA A 119 -12.83 0.68 10.44
N PHE A 120 -13.74 0.57 11.40
CA PHE A 120 -15.16 0.89 11.24
C PHE A 120 -15.73 1.51 12.51
N LEU A 121 -16.58 2.53 12.34
CA LEU A 121 -17.26 3.22 13.43
C LEU A 121 -18.66 2.62 13.60
N THR A 122 -18.97 2.19 14.82
CA THR A 122 -20.29 1.71 15.19
C THR A 122 -21.25 2.88 15.45
N THR A 123 -22.57 2.61 15.43
CA THR A 123 -23.60 3.60 15.82
C THR A 123 -23.56 3.97 17.31
N GLY A 124 -22.80 3.24 18.12
CA GLY A 124 -22.58 3.51 19.54
C GLY A 124 -21.28 4.28 19.82
N ASP A 125 -20.74 4.97 18.81
CA ASP A 125 -19.52 5.79 18.91
C ASP A 125 -18.27 5.00 19.34
N THR A 126 -18.20 3.71 19.05
CA THR A 126 -16.97 2.91 19.18
C THR A 126 -16.38 2.63 17.82
N LEU A 127 -15.14 3.04 17.60
CA LEU A 127 -14.32 2.64 16.46
C LEU A 127 -13.59 1.35 16.80
N TYR A 128 -13.69 0.33 15.94
CA TYR A 128 -12.83 -0.86 16.01
C TYR A 128 -11.88 -0.88 14.82
N PHE A 129 -10.67 -1.38 15.02
CA PHE A 129 -9.68 -1.55 13.96
C PHE A 129 -8.67 -2.66 14.32
N ALA A 130 -7.97 -3.21 13.33
CA ALA A 130 -6.86 -4.13 13.57
C ALA A 130 -5.53 -3.37 13.54
N SER A 131 -4.61 -3.74 14.41
CA SER A 131 -3.30 -3.09 14.48
C SER A 131 -2.16 -4.04 14.86
N THR A 132 -0.97 -3.81 14.27
CA THR A 132 0.29 -4.41 14.74
C THR A 132 0.99 -3.57 15.82
N ARG A 133 0.35 -2.48 16.30
CA ARG A 133 0.89 -1.64 17.38
C ARG A 133 1.16 -2.48 18.63
N ALA A 134 2.15 -2.07 19.40
CA ALA A 134 2.59 -2.79 20.58
C ALA A 134 1.49 -2.80 21.66
N GLY A 135 0.74 -3.91 21.75
CA GLY A 135 -0.25 -4.16 22.81
C GLY A 135 0.32 -4.90 24.02
N ASN A 136 -0.57 -5.50 24.83
CA ASN A 136 -0.18 -6.34 25.96
C ASN A 136 0.66 -7.58 25.55
N ASN A 137 0.54 -8.03 24.29
CA ASN A 137 1.30 -9.15 23.71
C ASN A 137 2.62 -8.74 23.01
N SER A 138 3.04 -7.47 23.16
CA SER A 138 4.13 -6.77 22.45
C SER A 138 5.53 -7.41 22.41
N LYS A 139 5.79 -8.52 23.11
CA LYS A 139 7.14 -9.11 23.15
C LYS A 139 7.46 -10.00 21.94
N LYS A 140 6.47 -10.42 21.15
CA LYS A 140 6.68 -11.35 20.04
C LYS A 140 6.44 -10.66 18.70
N LYS A 141 7.48 -10.71 17.87
CA LYS A 141 7.40 -10.29 16.47
C LYS A 141 6.98 -11.46 15.59
N TYR A 142 6.16 -11.17 14.60
CA TYR A 142 5.78 -12.10 13.55
C TYR A 142 6.97 -12.31 12.61
N GLY A 143 7.27 -13.57 12.29
CA GLY A 143 8.50 -13.93 11.59
C GLY A 143 8.56 -13.51 10.12
N TRP A 144 7.41 -13.23 9.49
CA TRP A 144 7.33 -12.88 8.07
C TRP A 144 7.79 -11.45 7.79
N ASP A 145 7.31 -10.49 8.58
CA ASP A 145 7.50 -9.05 8.37
C ASP A 145 8.18 -8.34 9.54
N ASN A 146 8.51 -9.07 10.62
CA ASN A 146 9.13 -8.55 11.82
C ASN A 146 8.29 -7.47 12.54
N GLN A 147 6.97 -7.47 12.33
CA GLN A 147 5.97 -6.63 12.99
C GLN A 147 5.37 -7.32 14.23
N GLY A 148 4.53 -6.63 14.99
CA GLY A 148 3.70 -7.26 16.02
C GLY A 148 2.65 -8.19 15.40
N TYR A 149 2.12 -9.14 16.18
CA TYR A 149 0.88 -9.83 15.80
C TYR A 149 -0.28 -8.84 15.78
N LEU A 150 -1.29 -9.14 14.97
CA LEU A 150 -2.46 -8.28 14.85
C LEU A 150 -3.36 -8.50 16.05
N ASP A 151 -3.72 -7.39 16.70
CA ASP A 151 -4.74 -7.34 17.74
C ASP A 151 -5.87 -6.43 17.25
N ILE A 152 -7.10 -6.74 17.65
CA ILE A 152 -8.26 -5.86 17.52
C ILE A 152 -8.16 -4.79 18.61
N TYR A 153 -8.22 -3.53 18.22
CA TYR A 153 -8.28 -2.37 19.10
C TYR A 153 -9.64 -1.70 18.99
N GLN A 154 -10.00 -0.98 20.05
CA GLN A 154 -11.13 -0.08 20.07
C GLN A 154 -10.69 1.33 20.48
N ALA A 155 -11.44 2.33 20.04
CA ALA A 155 -11.34 3.72 20.46
C ALA A 155 -12.75 4.33 20.53
N LYS A 156 -12.94 5.33 21.39
CA LYS A 156 -14.22 6.03 21.50
C LYS A 156 -14.22 7.25 20.59
N TYR A 157 -15.33 7.44 19.88
CA TYR A 157 -15.59 8.63 19.10
C TYR A 157 -16.29 9.70 19.94
N LYS A 158 -15.89 10.97 19.75
CA LYS A 158 -16.46 12.11 20.49
C LYS A 158 -17.15 13.12 19.58
N ASN A 159 -16.41 13.75 18.67
CA ASN A 159 -16.90 14.75 17.72
C ASN A 159 -15.83 15.01 16.63
N ALA A 160 -16.13 15.86 15.64
CA ALA A 160 -15.21 16.10 14.52
C ALA A 160 -13.88 16.79 14.92
N ASP A 161 -13.86 17.62 15.97
CA ASP A 161 -12.69 18.43 16.35
C ASP A 161 -11.66 17.64 17.18
N ASP A 162 -12.12 16.65 17.94
CA ASP A 162 -11.31 15.78 18.82
C ASP A 162 -11.87 14.35 18.71
N PRO A 163 -11.57 13.64 17.59
CA PRO A 163 -12.41 12.55 17.15
C PRO A 163 -12.29 11.28 17.96
N LEU A 164 -11.08 10.85 18.32
CA LEU A 164 -10.88 9.52 18.88
C LEU A 164 -9.98 9.55 20.11
N TYR A 165 -10.39 8.83 21.15
CA TYR A 165 -9.65 8.72 22.41
C TYR A 165 -9.83 7.33 23.03
N ASP A 166 -9.15 7.07 24.14
CA ASP A 166 -9.18 5.79 24.87
C ASP A 166 -8.85 4.59 23.98
N VAL A 167 -7.73 4.64 23.24
CA VAL A 167 -7.30 3.53 22.39
C VAL A 167 -6.82 2.36 23.25
N GLU A 168 -7.49 1.21 23.15
CA GLU A 168 -7.18 0.03 23.94
C GLU A 168 -7.42 -1.28 23.17
N PRO A 169 -6.67 -2.36 23.46
CA PRO A 169 -6.91 -3.66 22.85
C PRO A 169 -8.21 -4.30 23.38
N VAL A 170 -8.95 -4.98 22.51
CA VAL A 170 -10.15 -5.75 22.89
C VAL A 170 -9.71 -7.09 23.51
N SER A 171 -9.52 -7.08 24.83
CA SER A 171 -8.86 -8.15 25.58
C SER A 171 -9.54 -9.52 25.51
N GLU A 172 -10.86 -9.52 25.34
CA GLU A 172 -11.71 -10.70 25.30
C GLU A 172 -11.61 -11.45 23.97
N LEU A 173 -11.17 -10.76 22.92
CA LEU A 173 -11.06 -11.32 21.57
C LEU A 173 -9.63 -11.66 21.20
N ASN A 174 -8.65 -10.88 21.64
CA ASN A 174 -7.27 -11.03 21.19
C ASN A 174 -6.57 -12.25 21.78
N THR A 175 -5.83 -12.95 20.94
CA THR A 175 -4.99 -14.08 21.29
C THR A 175 -3.51 -13.71 21.16
N LYS A 176 -2.61 -14.70 21.30
CA LYS A 176 -1.17 -14.50 21.02
C LYS A 176 -0.83 -14.56 19.53
N TYR A 177 -1.83 -14.69 18.65
CA TYR A 177 -1.72 -14.83 17.20
C TYR A 177 -2.46 -13.67 16.50
N HIS A 178 -2.57 -13.70 15.16
CA HIS A 178 -3.30 -12.65 14.45
C HIS A 178 -4.80 -12.76 14.69
N ASP A 179 -5.38 -11.66 15.18
CA ASP A 179 -6.81 -11.45 15.35
C ASP A 179 -7.21 -10.12 14.67
N GLY A 180 -8.29 -10.16 13.90
CA GLY A 180 -8.77 -9.05 13.09
C GLY A 180 -8.57 -9.25 11.57
N PRO A 181 -9.19 -8.40 10.74
CA PRO A 181 -10.11 -7.32 11.11
C PRO A 181 -11.45 -7.85 11.64
N ALA A 182 -12.25 -6.94 12.19
CA ALA A 182 -13.58 -7.22 12.73
C ALA A 182 -14.67 -6.38 12.03
N THR A 183 -15.92 -6.74 12.26
CA THR A 183 -17.12 -5.94 11.96
C THR A 183 -18.20 -6.27 12.99
N VAL A 184 -19.10 -5.33 13.25
CA VAL A 184 -20.26 -5.53 14.14
C VAL A 184 -21.55 -5.40 13.35
N THR A 185 -22.59 -6.14 13.74
CA THR A 185 -23.94 -6.00 13.20
C THR A 185 -24.53 -4.62 13.50
N GLY A 186 -25.50 -4.17 12.70
CA GLY A 186 -26.10 -2.84 12.87
C GLY A 186 -26.81 -2.61 14.21
N ASP A 187 -27.20 -3.68 14.91
CA ASP A 187 -27.75 -3.62 16.27
C ASP A 187 -26.69 -3.62 17.37
N GLY A 188 -25.40 -3.72 17.01
CA GLY A 188 -24.29 -3.73 17.97
C GLY A 188 -24.08 -5.06 18.71
N GLN A 189 -24.94 -6.06 18.52
CA GLN A 189 -24.97 -7.24 19.39
C GLN A 189 -24.05 -8.37 18.97
N THR A 190 -23.65 -8.43 17.69
CA THR A 190 -22.85 -9.52 17.14
C THR A 190 -21.60 -8.98 16.45
N MET A 191 -20.43 -9.46 16.88
CA MET A 191 -19.17 -9.18 16.21
C MET A 191 -18.69 -10.39 15.40
N TYR A 192 -18.26 -10.14 14.17
CA TYR A 192 -17.55 -11.10 13.32
C TYR A 192 -16.11 -10.63 13.15
N PHE A 193 -15.14 -11.54 13.27
CA PHE A 193 -13.73 -11.20 13.11
C PHE A 193 -12.94 -12.39 12.54
N ALA A 194 -11.83 -12.10 11.88
CA ALA A 194 -10.90 -13.12 11.39
C ALA A 194 -9.86 -13.45 12.47
N THR A 195 -9.42 -14.70 12.51
CA THR A 195 -8.44 -15.18 13.48
C THR A 195 -7.70 -16.40 12.94
N GLU A 196 -6.51 -16.65 13.47
CA GLU A 196 -5.71 -17.82 13.15
C GLU A 196 -6.38 -19.13 13.56
N SER A 197 -6.21 -20.15 12.73
CA SER A 197 -6.85 -21.48 12.89
C SER A 197 -6.43 -22.19 14.18
N PHE A 198 -5.30 -21.79 14.78
CA PHE A 198 -4.78 -22.28 16.05
C PHE A 198 -5.64 -21.88 17.26
N ARG A 199 -6.51 -20.87 17.15
CA ARG A 199 -7.38 -20.41 18.24
C ARG A 199 -8.27 -21.51 18.81
N ALA A 200 -8.76 -22.40 17.94
CA ALA A 200 -9.64 -23.51 18.33
C ALA A 200 -8.90 -24.83 18.59
N GLY A 201 -7.56 -24.86 18.52
CA GLY A 201 -6.77 -26.08 18.66
C GLY A 201 -7.06 -27.17 17.62
N LYS A 202 -7.70 -26.82 16.49
CA LYS A 202 -8.13 -27.80 15.46
C LYS A 202 -7.02 -28.25 14.51
N PHE A 203 -5.90 -27.55 14.51
CA PHE A 203 -4.72 -27.89 13.72
C PHE A 203 -3.50 -27.84 14.64
N THR A 204 -3.28 -28.95 15.35
CA THR A 204 -2.03 -29.27 16.06
C THR A 204 -1.41 -30.48 15.43
#